data_AF-A0A938H9U6-F1
#
_entry.id   AF-A0A938H9U6-F1
#
_cell.length_a   1.000
_cell.length_b   1.000
_cell.length_c   1.000
_cell.angle_alpha   90.00
_cell.angle_beta   90.00
_cell.angle_gamma   90.00
#
_symmetry.space_group_name_H-M   'P 1'
#
loop_
_entity.id
_entity.type
_entity.pdbx_description
1 polymer ?
#
loop_
_entity_poly.entity_id
_entity_poly.type
_entity_poly.pdbx_seq_one_letter_code
_entity_poly.pdbx_strand_id
1 'polypeptide(L)'
;MLASTARYEGAYTLAMRLYSRLIGLAASLGHRRAAALVQGRQHTEQHLRQAGNPQGYVWFHASSAGELEQALPLMQAWREQRPEDPILLSLYSPSAYRAGYCPPEADLCLMM
;
A
#
# COMPACT_ATOMS: atom_id res chain seq x y z
N MET A 1 -3.99 1.33 34.07
CA MET A 1 -3.75 1.68 32.66
C MET A 1 -4.01 0.52 31.68
N LEU A 2 -3.62 -0.73 31.98
CA LEU A 2 -3.76 -1.88 31.06
C LEU A 2 -5.21 -2.33 30.76
N ALA A 3 -6.16 -2.13 31.68
CA ALA A 3 -7.57 -2.52 31.46
C ALA A 3 -8.38 -1.52 30.58
N SER A 4 -7.79 -0.35 30.31
CA SER A 4 -8.36 0.67 29.43
C SER A 4 -8.02 0.37 27.97
N THR A 5 -6.75 0.04 27.69
CA THR A 5 -6.25 -0.27 26.35
C THR A 5 -6.95 -1.49 25.73
N ALA A 6 -7.13 -2.58 26.50
CA ALA A 6 -7.80 -3.80 26.02
C ALA A 6 -9.26 -3.59 25.58
N ARG A 7 -9.99 -2.63 26.17
CA ARG A 7 -11.37 -2.30 25.77
C ARG A 7 -11.43 -1.54 24.46
N TYR A 8 -10.48 -0.62 24.24
CA TYR A 8 -10.38 0.11 22.96
C TYR A 8 -9.88 -0.80 21.84
N GLU A 9 -9.02 -1.78 22.14
CA GLU A 9 -8.56 -2.77 21.15
C GLU A 9 -9.72 -3.59 20.58
N GLY A 10 -10.66 -4.05 21.42
CA GLY A 10 -11.83 -4.80 20.96
C GLY A 10 -12.75 -4.00 20.06
N ALA A 11 -13.08 -2.77 20.45
CA ALA A 11 -13.93 -1.86 19.67
C ALA A 11 -13.25 -1.44 18.35
N TYR A 12 -11.96 -1.10 18.41
CA TYR A 12 -11.15 -0.77 17.23
C TYR A 12 -11.07 -1.94 16.25
N THR A 13 -10.79 -3.14 16.74
CA THR A 13 -10.71 -4.35 15.91
C THR A 13 -12.06 -4.66 15.25
N LEU A 14 -13.16 -4.54 16.00
CA LEU A 14 -14.50 -4.73 15.45
C LEU A 14 -14.82 -3.68 14.37
N ALA A 15 -14.52 -2.40 14.64
CA ALA A 15 -14.73 -1.31 13.68
C ALA A 15 -13.92 -1.53 12.39
N MET A 16 -12.65 -1.94 12.51
CA MET A 16 -11.82 -2.25 11.35
C MET A 16 -12.34 -3.45 10.56
N ARG A 17 -12.78 -4.52 11.24
CA ARG A 17 -13.39 -5.68 10.56
C ARG A 17 -14.66 -5.29 9.81
N LEU A 18 -15.54 -4.50 10.43
CA LEU A 18 -16.76 -4.00 9.80
C LEU A 18 -16.44 -3.12 8.59
N TYR A 19 -15.50 -2.17 8.74
CA TYR A 19 -15.01 -1.34 7.64
C TYR A 19 -14.51 -2.18 6.46
N SER A 20 -13.65 -3.18 6.71
CA SER A 20 -13.16 -4.08 5.66
C SER A 20 -14.29 -4.85 4.95
N ARG A 21 -15.31 -5.30 5.70
CA ARG A 21 -16.48 -5.99 5.11
C ARG A 21 -17.33 -5.05 4.26
N LEU A 22 -17.56 -3.82 4.71
CA LEU A 22 -18.30 -2.80 3.95
C LEU A 22 -17.59 -2.42 2.65
N ILE A 23 -16.27 -2.24 2.68
CA ILE A 23 -15.47 -2.01 1.47
C ILE A 23 -15.55 -3.21 0.52
N GLY A 24 -15.45 -4.44 1.03
CA GLY A 24 -15.62 -5.66 0.24
C GLY A 24 -17.00 -5.74 -0.42
N LEU A 25 -18.06 -5.41 0.32
CA LEU A 25 -19.42 -5.35 -0.23
C LEU A 25 -19.54 -4.28 -1.32
N ALA A 26 -19.06 -3.06 -1.07
CA ALA A 26 -19.05 -1.98 -2.05
C ALA A 26 -18.29 -2.38 -3.34
N ALA A 27 -17.16 -3.08 -3.19
CA ALA A 27 -16.42 -3.64 -4.32
C ALA A 27 -17.25 -4.65 -5.11
N SER A 28 -17.93 -5.60 -4.44
CA SER A 28 -18.81 -6.58 -5.11
C SER A 28 -20.03 -5.96 -5.80
N LEU A 29 -20.48 -4.79 -5.32
CA LEU A 29 -21.55 -4.00 -5.93
C LEU A 29 -21.06 -3.11 -7.09
N GLY A 30 -19.80 -3.23 -7.51
CA GLY A 30 -19.26 -2.53 -8.67
C GLY A 30 -18.61 -1.17 -8.38
N HIS A 31 -18.41 -0.79 -7.10
CA HIS A 31 -17.77 0.47 -6.76
C HIS A 31 -16.27 0.46 -7.09
N ARG A 32 -15.88 1.14 -8.17
CA ARG A 32 -14.53 1.11 -8.76
C ARG A 32 -13.39 1.35 -7.76
N ARG A 33 -13.47 2.38 -6.92
CA ARG A 33 -12.41 2.71 -5.94
C ARG A 33 -12.29 1.66 -4.85
N ALA A 34 -13.42 1.04 -4.46
CA ALA A 34 -13.42 -0.01 -3.45
C ALA A 34 -12.82 -1.29 -4.02
N ALA A 35 -13.18 -1.63 -5.27
CA ALA A 35 -12.56 -2.75 -5.99
C ALA A 35 -11.04 -2.58 -6.14
N ALA A 36 -10.57 -1.38 -6.52
CA ALA A 36 -9.15 -1.08 -6.61
C ALA A 36 -8.42 -1.24 -5.26
N LEU A 37 -9.02 -0.78 -4.16
CA LEU A 37 -8.46 -0.94 -2.82
C LEU A 37 -8.37 -2.42 -2.40
N VAL A 38 -9.42 -3.21 -2.65
CA VAL A 38 -9.44 -4.64 -2.34
C VAL A 38 -8.39 -5.40 -3.15
N GLN A 39 -8.31 -5.16 -4.46
CA GLN A 39 -7.33 -5.80 -5.35
C GLN A 39 -5.90 -5.41 -4.98
N GLY A 40 -5.65 -4.14 -4.67
CA GLY A 40 -4.32 -3.69 -4.24
C GLY A 40 -3.86 -4.35 -2.95
N ARG A 41 -4.73 -4.49 -1.95
CA ARG A 41 -4.40 -5.21 -0.72
C ARG A 41 -4.11 -6.69 -0.94
N GLN A 42 -4.85 -7.34 -1.82
CA GLN A 42 -4.59 -8.74 -2.21
C GLN A 42 -3.22 -8.90 -2.88
N HIS A 43 -2.86 -8.02 -3.82
CA HIS A 43 -1.53 -8.04 -4.45
C HIS A 43 -0.42 -7.74 -3.45
N THR A 44 -0.65 -6.83 -2.51
CA THR A 44 0.31 -6.48 -1.45
C THR A 44 0.63 -7.68 -0.57
N GLU A 45 -0.40 -8.43 -0.16
CA GLU A 45 -0.21 -9.65 0.61
C GLU A 45 0.63 -10.68 -0.17
N GLN A 46 0.35 -10.85 -1.46
CA GLN A 46 1.12 -11.74 -2.33
C GLN A 46 2.57 -11.28 -2.47
N HIS A 47 2.80 -9.99 -2.74
CA HIS A 47 4.14 -9.42 -2.91
C HIS A 47 4.97 -9.53 -1.62
N LEU A 48 4.38 -9.28 -0.45
CA LEU A 48 5.07 -9.44 0.84
C LEU A 48 5.43 -10.90 1.12
N ARG A 49 4.53 -11.85 0.81
CA ARG A 49 4.83 -13.28 0.93
C ARG A 49 5.99 -13.72 0.02
N GLN A 50 6.12 -13.11 -1.16
CA GLN A 50 7.17 -13.41 -2.12
C GLN A 50 8.50 -12.73 -1.79
N ALA A 51 8.47 -11.45 -1.41
CA ALA A 51 9.65 -10.65 -1.11
C ALA A 51 10.28 -11.00 0.25
N GLY A 52 9.51 -11.60 1.17
CA GLY A 52 9.98 -11.89 2.52
C GLY A 52 10.08 -10.61 3.35
N ASN A 53 11.17 -10.45 4.10
CA ASN A 53 11.39 -9.28 4.95
C ASN A 53 12.05 -8.14 4.15
N PRO A 54 11.37 -6.99 3.92
CA PRO A 54 11.92 -5.90 3.12
C PRO A 54 12.94 -5.08 3.92
N GLN A 55 14.06 -5.70 4.31
CA GLN A 55 15.18 -5.00 4.93
C GLN A 55 16.09 -4.38 3.88
N GLY A 56 16.61 -3.19 4.18
CA GLY A 56 17.56 -2.48 3.30
C GLY A 56 16.91 -1.72 2.14
N TYR A 57 15.58 -1.66 2.07
CA TYR A 57 14.88 -0.90 1.05
C TYR A 57 14.91 0.61 1.33
N VAL A 58 15.15 1.39 0.28
CA VAL A 58 14.84 2.82 0.26
C VAL A 58 13.34 2.96 0.03
N TRP A 59 12.65 3.49 1.03
CA TRP A 59 11.19 3.49 1.07
C TRP A 59 10.61 4.84 0.63
N PHE A 60 9.86 4.80 -0.48
CA PHE A 60 8.99 5.88 -0.93
C PHE A 60 7.53 5.60 -0.55
N HIS A 61 6.88 6.57 0.07
CA HIS A 61 5.46 6.51 0.37
C HIS A 61 4.73 7.65 -0.35
N ALA A 62 3.69 7.32 -1.09
CA ALA A 62 2.80 8.28 -1.72
C ALA A 62 1.36 8.05 -1.25
N SER A 63 0.81 9.04 -0.56
CA SER A 63 -0.57 9.02 -0.08
C SER A 63 -1.57 9.34 -1.20
N SER A 64 -1.12 9.96 -2.28
CA SER A 64 -1.95 10.40 -3.41
C SER A 64 -1.23 10.29 -4.76
N ALA A 65 -1.98 10.45 -5.86
CA ALA A 65 -1.42 10.42 -7.21
C ALA A 65 -0.44 11.59 -7.45
N GLY A 66 -0.75 12.78 -6.94
CA GLY A 66 0.15 13.95 -7.08
C GLY A 66 1.46 13.76 -6.33
N GLU A 67 1.43 13.14 -5.15
CA GLU A 67 2.65 12.79 -4.41
C GLU A 67 3.47 11.74 -5.15
N LEU A 68 2.82 10.75 -5.80
CA LEU A 68 3.53 9.78 -6.63
C LEU A 68 4.21 10.47 -7.82
N GLU A 69 3.51 11.35 -8.54
CA GLU A 69 4.08 12.10 -9.65
C GLU A 69 5.31 12.94 -9.24
N GLN A 70 5.28 13.53 -8.04
CA GLN A 70 6.42 14.26 -7.48
C GLN A 70 7.56 13.34 -7.02
N ALA A 71 7.26 12.11 -6.58
CA ALA A 71 8.25 11.15 -6.13
C ALA A 71 9.01 10.48 -7.28
N LEU A 72 8.37 10.28 -8.45
CA LEU A 72 8.99 9.64 -9.62
C LEU A 72 10.36 10.24 -10.02
N PRO A 73 10.53 11.57 -10.20
CA PRO A 73 11.84 12.13 -10.54
C PRO A 73 12.89 11.91 -9.44
N LEU A 74 12.46 11.82 -8.17
CA LEU A 74 13.37 11.53 -7.05
C LEU A 74 13.79 10.06 -7.05
N MET A 75 12.86 9.14 -7.32
CA MET A 75 13.15 7.71 -7.46
C MET A 75 14.10 7.45 -8.65
N GLN A 76 13.88 8.14 -9.77
CA GLN A 76 14.76 8.05 -10.93
C GLN A 76 16.17 8.55 -10.61
N ALA A 77 16.29 9.74 -10.04
CA ALA A 77 17.59 10.30 -9.65
C ALA A 77 18.31 9.43 -8.61
N TRP A 78 17.57 8.78 -7.71
CA TRP A 78 18.13 7.83 -6.76
C TRP A 78 18.66 6.59 -7.46
N ARG A 79 17.85 5.97 -8.34
CA ARG A 79 18.23 4.76 -9.09
C ARG A 79 19.46 4.99 -9.97
N GLU A 80 19.60 6.18 -10.56
CA GLU A 80 20.78 6.58 -11.33
C GLU A 80 22.05 6.66 -10.47
N GLN A 81 21.94 7.11 -9.22
CA GLN A 81 23.09 7.28 -8.32
C GLN A 81 23.43 6.01 -7.53
N ARG A 82 22.44 5.17 -7.23
CA ARG A 82 22.51 3.98 -6.38
C ARG A 82 21.71 2.83 -7.01
N PRO A 83 22.18 2.25 -8.13
CA PRO A 83 21.45 1.20 -8.83
C PRO A 83 21.25 -0.07 -7.99
N GLU A 84 22.11 -0.32 -7.01
CA GLU A 84 22.09 -1.47 -6.10
C GLU A 84 21.08 -1.37 -4.96
N ASP A 85 20.64 -0.16 -4.60
CA ASP A 85 19.72 0.03 -3.49
C ASP A 85 18.31 -0.43 -3.91
N PRO A 86 17.69 -1.37 -3.19
CA PRO A 86 16.35 -1.82 -3.53
C PRO A 86 15.32 -0.74 -3.14
N ILE A 87 14.36 -0.45 -4.00
CA ILE A 87 13.36 0.61 -3.80
C ILE A 87 11.99 -0.02 -3.52
N LEU A 88 11.39 0.38 -2.40
CA LEU A 88 10.02 0.03 -2.02
C LEU A 88 9.13 1.25 -2.24
N LEU A 89 8.08 1.09 -3.05
CA LEU A 89 7.03 2.08 -3.19
C LEU A 89 5.76 1.58 -2.51
N SER A 90 5.22 2.39 -1.60
CA SER A 90 3.90 2.14 -1.00
C SER A 90 2.92 3.23 -1.39
N LEU A 91 1.71 2.82 -1.77
CA LEU A 91 0.62 3.68 -2.21
C LEU A 91 -0.56 3.51 -1.24
N TYR A 92 -1.13 4.62 -0.77
CA TYR A 92 -2.32 4.55 0.08
C TYR A 92 -3.62 4.80 -0.70
N SER A 93 -3.61 5.72 -1.67
CA SER A 93 -4.83 6.08 -2.40
C SER A 93 -5.06 5.21 -3.63
N PRO A 94 -6.31 4.74 -3.87
CA PRO A 94 -6.70 4.10 -5.11
C PRO A 94 -6.46 4.95 -6.36
N SER A 95 -6.34 6.28 -6.23
CA SER A 95 -6.01 7.16 -7.35
C SER A 95 -4.55 7.06 -7.79
N ALA A 96 -3.64 6.71 -6.88
CA ALA A 96 -2.22 6.49 -7.19
C ALA A 96 -1.97 5.05 -7.66
N TYR A 97 -2.88 4.13 -7.36
CA TYR A 97 -2.75 2.71 -7.64
C TYR A 97 -3.36 2.31 -8.98
N ARG A 98 -2.58 1.57 -9.76
CA ARG A 98 -3.06 0.85 -10.94
C ARG A 98 -2.67 -0.61 -10.78
N ALA A 99 -3.65 -1.51 -10.88
CA ALA A 99 -3.42 -2.93 -10.71
C ALA A 99 -2.37 -3.45 -11.72
N GLY A 100 -1.35 -4.13 -11.21
CA GLY A 100 -0.25 -4.68 -12.01
C GLY A 100 0.77 -3.64 -12.51
N TYR A 101 0.68 -2.38 -12.07
CA TYR A 101 1.67 -1.37 -12.40
C TYR A 101 2.57 -1.08 -11.19
N CYS A 102 3.87 -1.21 -11.42
CA CYS A 102 4.92 -0.74 -10.54
C CYS A 102 5.87 0.11 -11.41
N PRO A 103 6.25 1.34 -10.99
CA PRO A 103 7.23 2.12 -11.73
C PRO A 103 8.54 1.35 -11.89
N PRO A 104 9.27 1.51 -13.02
CA PRO A 104 10.47 0.73 -13.29
C PRO A 104 11.59 0.96 -12.27
N GLU A 105 11.56 2.08 -11.56
CA GLU A 105 12.50 2.39 -10.50
C GLU A 105 12.22 1.58 -9.22
N ALA A 106 11.00 1.09 -9.00
CA ALA A 106 10.62 0.36 -7.79
C ALA A 106 10.73 -1.16 -7.97
N ASP A 107 11.35 -1.82 -7.01
CA ASP A 107 11.48 -3.29 -6.97
C ASP A 107 10.29 -3.95 -6.27
N LEU A 108 9.65 -3.22 -5.34
CA LEU A 108 8.51 -3.71 -4.58
C LEU A 108 7.44 -2.62 -4.47
N CYS A 109 6.27 -2.88 -5.05
CA CYS A 109 5.11 -2.01 -4.94
C CYS A 109 4.04 -2.60 -4.02
N LEU A 110 3.64 -1.81 -3.02
CA LEU A 110 2.63 -2.16 -2.02
C LEU A 110 1.48 -1.15 -2.05
N MET A 111 0.27 -1.64 -1.81
CA MET A 111 -0.94 -0.85 -1.60
C MET A 111 -1.42 -1.06 -0.15
N MET A 112 -1.54 0.03 0.62
CA MET A 112 -1.94 -0.01 2.04
C MET A 112 -3.40 0.41 2.24
#